data_AF-A0A936BHU6-F1
#
_entry.id   AF-A0A936BHU6-F1
#
_cell.length_a   1.000
_cell.length_b   1.000
_cell.length_c   1.000
_cell.angle_alpha   90.00
_cell.angle_beta   90.00
_cell.angle_gamma   90.00
#
_symmetry.space_group_name_H-M   'P 1'
#
loop_
_entity.id
_entity.type
_entity.pdbx_description
1 polymer ?
#
loop_
_entity_poly.entity_id
_entity_poly.type
_entity_poly.pdbx_seq_one_letter_code
_entity_poly.pdbx_strand_id
1 'polypeptide(L)'
;MAHSLSREEEAPAIPPCSSRSGPTPAAGWAEKDATRAPPHRGGCPPRGPGARAAAATGAPLELVLVRKIGAPGEPELAVGAVSDGATTHWTVNRDVAASFGLSDADVRARGARELAEIERRRALWLGERPRVGFAGKTVVVVDDGVATGATMRVALQAARAGGAKRIVLALPVAPADTLAELSVHADETICLAAPRPFHAVGAHYGAFPQLSDADVAKILAGFPPPRR
;
A
#
# COMPACT_ATOMS: atom_id res chain seq x y z
N MET A 1 -14.81 -16.43 53.53
CA MET A 1 -13.42 -16.52 53.05
C MET A 1 -13.36 -15.80 51.72
N ALA A 2 -12.77 -14.61 51.72
CA ALA A 2 -12.50 -13.81 50.53
C ALA A 2 -11.10 -14.15 50.01
N HIS A 3 -10.92 -14.20 48.68
CA HIS A 3 -9.69 -14.05 47.87
C HIS A 3 -10.03 -14.60 46.47
N SER A 4 -9.66 -14.03 45.31
CA SER A 4 -9.08 -12.75 44.92
C SER A 4 -9.12 -12.66 43.38
N LEU A 5 -9.71 -11.59 42.87
CA LEU A 5 -9.21 -10.70 41.80
C LEU A 5 -8.23 -11.24 40.73
N SER A 6 -8.69 -11.15 39.47
CA SER A 6 -8.09 -10.41 38.35
C SER A 6 -6.59 -10.56 38.07
N ARG A 7 -6.27 -11.09 36.88
CA ARG A 7 -5.12 -10.63 36.09
C ARG A 7 -5.57 -10.38 34.65
N GLU A 8 -5.93 -9.12 34.40
CA GLU A 8 -5.86 -8.54 33.06
C GLU A 8 -4.38 -8.50 32.68
N GLU A 9 -4.01 -9.20 31.59
CA GLU A 9 -2.67 -9.17 31.04
C GLU A 9 -2.54 -7.89 30.20
N GLU A 10 -1.95 -6.87 30.83
CA GLU A 10 -1.70 -5.55 30.28
C GLU A 10 -0.70 -5.66 29.11
N ALA A 11 -1.17 -5.35 27.89
CA ALA A 11 -0.32 -5.31 26.70
C ALA A 11 0.79 -4.25 26.89
N PRO A 12 2.05 -4.52 26.50
CA PRO A 12 3.14 -3.60 26.75
C PRO A 12 2.95 -2.28 26.02
N ALA A 13 3.05 -1.18 26.78
CA ALA A 13 2.98 0.18 26.28
C ALA A 13 4.07 0.45 25.22
N ILE A 14 3.65 0.98 24.07
CA ILE A 14 4.54 1.42 22.99
C ILE A 14 5.34 2.63 23.50
N PRO A 15 6.70 2.60 23.52
CA PRO A 15 7.49 3.73 24.00
C PRO A 15 7.35 4.95 23.06
N PRO A 16 7.35 6.18 23.60
CA PRO A 16 7.25 7.38 22.78
C PRO A 16 8.47 7.53 21.87
N CYS A 17 8.22 7.76 20.58
CA CYS A 17 9.24 7.95 19.56
C CYS A 17 10.06 9.21 19.86
N SER A 18 11.29 9.03 20.34
CA SER A 18 12.24 10.13 20.57
C SER A 18 12.56 10.84 19.25
N SER A 19 12.39 12.16 19.23
CA SER A 19 12.66 13.05 18.11
C SER A 19 14.09 12.92 17.58
N ARG A 20 14.29 12.12 16.53
CA ARG A 20 15.47 12.22 15.67
C ARG A 20 15.14 13.17 14.54
N SER A 21 15.82 14.30 14.52
CA SER A 21 15.85 15.25 13.40
C SER A 21 16.50 14.61 12.18
N GLY A 22 15.73 13.76 11.50
CA GLY A 22 16.01 13.26 10.16
C GLY A 22 15.23 14.07 9.11
N PRO A 23 15.56 13.91 7.82
CA PRO A 23 14.80 14.54 6.75
C PRO A 23 13.32 14.17 6.88
N THR A 24 12.43 15.15 6.69
CA THR A 24 10.98 14.97 6.83
C THR A 24 10.52 13.74 6.05
N PRO A 25 9.97 12.71 6.72
CA PRO A 25 9.48 11.53 6.02
C PRO A 25 8.37 11.94 5.06
N ALA A 26 8.34 11.32 3.88
CA ALA A 26 7.15 11.32 3.04
C ALA A 26 6.43 10.00 3.28
N ALA A 27 5.15 10.05 3.63
CA ALA A 27 4.32 8.86 3.72
C ALA A 27 3.73 8.61 2.33
N GLY A 28 4.23 7.58 1.65
CA GLY A 28 3.68 7.13 0.38
C GLY A 28 2.77 5.95 0.64
N TRP A 29 1.50 6.03 0.32
CA TRP A 29 0.60 4.89 0.42
C TRP A 29 0.55 4.13 -0.87
N ALA A 30 0.41 2.82 -0.80
CA ALA A 30 0.03 2.01 -1.93
C ALA A 30 -1.41 1.53 -1.72
N GLU A 31 -2.34 1.90 -2.59
CA GLU A 31 -3.69 1.32 -2.55
C GLU A 31 -3.80 0.22 -3.61
N LYS A 32 -4.31 -0.95 -3.18
CA LYS A 32 -4.72 -2.04 -4.05
C LYS A 32 -6.11 -1.80 -4.59
N ASP A 33 -6.29 -2.20 -5.84
CA ASP A 33 -7.56 -2.28 -6.54
C ASP A 33 -8.66 -2.99 -5.72
N ALA A 34 -9.51 -2.22 -5.02
CA ALA A 34 -10.66 -2.71 -4.29
C ALA A 34 -11.87 -2.82 -5.23
N THR A 35 -11.83 -3.76 -6.18
CA THR A 35 -13.00 -4.13 -6.97
C THR A 35 -13.48 -5.52 -6.55
N ARG A 36 -14.62 -5.51 -5.83
CA ARG A 36 -15.66 -6.57 -5.78
C ARG A 36 -15.70 -7.48 -4.52
N ALA A 37 -16.49 -7.06 -3.52
CA ALA A 37 -17.24 -7.92 -2.58
C ALA A 37 -18.38 -7.08 -1.92
N PRO A 38 -19.50 -7.65 -1.42
CA PRO A 38 -20.66 -6.87 -0.97
C PRO A 38 -20.45 -6.17 0.39
N PRO A 39 -21.17 -5.06 0.68
CA PRO A 39 -20.94 -4.25 1.88
C PRO A 39 -21.57 -4.84 3.15
N HIS A 40 -20.87 -4.75 4.27
CA HIS A 40 -21.41 -4.98 5.62
C HIS A 40 -21.14 -3.72 6.47
N ARG A 41 -22.19 -3.22 7.16
CA ARG A 41 -22.15 -1.98 7.95
C ARG A 41 -21.56 -2.22 9.34
N GLY A 42 -20.61 -1.40 9.77
CA GLY A 42 -20.09 -1.36 11.15
C GLY A 42 -18.84 -0.48 11.27
N GLY A 43 -18.85 0.49 12.20
CA GLY A 43 -17.92 1.63 12.24
C GLY A 43 -16.47 1.33 12.63
N CYS A 44 -15.55 1.88 11.84
CA CYS A 44 -14.14 2.16 12.15
C CYS A 44 -13.86 3.60 11.66
N PRO A 45 -12.99 4.42 12.28
CA PRO A 45 -12.70 5.75 11.75
C PRO A 45 -12.15 5.60 10.32
N PRO A 46 -12.68 6.32 9.33
CA PRO A 46 -12.49 6.03 7.90
C PRO A 46 -11.04 6.22 7.41
N ARG A 47 -10.10 6.60 8.27
CA ARG A 47 -8.71 6.84 7.90
C ARG A 47 -7.95 5.51 7.93
N GLY A 48 -7.63 4.98 6.75
CA GLY A 48 -6.76 3.81 6.63
C GLY A 48 -5.33 4.06 7.20
N PRO A 49 -4.49 3.01 7.24
CA PRO A 49 -3.24 3.00 8.00
C PRO A 49 -2.31 4.19 7.78
N GLY A 50 -2.06 4.59 6.55
CA GLY A 50 -1.09 5.66 6.36
C GLY A 50 -1.66 7.08 6.57
N ALA A 51 -2.97 7.28 6.73
CA ALA A 51 -3.56 8.59 6.99
C ALA A 51 -3.37 8.83 8.47
N ARG A 52 -3.49 7.76 9.25
CA ARG A 52 -3.03 7.72 10.64
C ARG A 52 -1.53 7.96 10.72
N ALA A 53 -0.72 7.30 9.88
CA ALA A 53 0.72 7.53 9.87
C ALA A 53 1.10 8.99 9.49
N ALA A 54 0.49 9.54 8.43
CA ALA A 54 0.69 10.92 7.99
C ALA A 54 0.24 11.91 9.07
N ALA A 55 -0.91 11.69 9.71
CA ALA A 55 -1.39 12.54 10.80
C ALA A 55 -0.47 12.49 12.03
N ALA A 56 0.05 11.31 12.38
CA ALA A 56 0.93 11.14 13.53
C ALA A 56 2.34 11.72 13.30
N THR A 57 2.80 11.78 12.05
CA THR A 57 4.16 12.22 11.69
C THR A 57 4.22 13.63 11.11
N GLY A 58 3.09 14.20 10.70
CA GLY A 58 3.04 15.42 9.90
C GLY A 58 3.59 15.25 8.47
N ALA A 59 3.88 14.01 8.04
CA ALA A 59 4.42 13.71 6.73
C ALA A 59 3.39 13.98 5.62
N PRO A 60 3.83 14.42 4.43
CA PRO A 60 2.96 14.45 3.25
C PRO A 60 2.41 13.06 2.93
N LEU A 61 1.14 13.02 2.54
CA LEU A 61 0.45 11.83 2.05
C LEU A 61 0.47 11.78 0.52
N GLU A 62 0.95 10.70 -0.09
CA GLU A 62 0.83 10.44 -1.53
C GLU A 62 0.24 9.05 -1.80
N LEU A 63 -0.35 8.85 -2.98
CA LEU A 63 -0.80 7.55 -3.46
C LEU A 63 0.14 6.98 -4.52
N VAL A 64 0.37 5.67 -4.43
CA VAL A 64 0.97 4.80 -5.43
C VAL A 64 -0.12 3.84 -5.86
N LEU A 65 -0.70 4.13 -7.02
CA LEU A 65 -1.76 3.32 -7.60
C LEU A 65 -1.12 2.26 -8.47
N VAL A 66 -1.49 1.01 -8.23
CA VAL A 66 -0.95 -0.14 -8.95
C VAL A 66 -2.08 -0.98 -9.51
N ARG A 67 -1.97 -1.37 -10.77
CA ARG A 67 -2.88 -2.33 -11.42
C ARG A 67 -2.10 -3.47 -12.04
N LYS A 68 -2.67 -4.68 -11.95
CA LYS A 68 -2.10 -5.89 -12.58
C LYS A 68 -2.46 -5.89 -14.06
N ILE A 69 -1.56 -6.45 -14.86
CA ILE A 69 -1.77 -6.68 -16.28
C ILE A 69 -2.01 -8.17 -16.45
N GLY A 70 -3.24 -8.54 -16.81
CA GLY A 70 -3.67 -9.93 -16.96
C GLY A 70 -3.15 -10.59 -18.25
N ALA A 71 -3.01 -11.91 -18.20
CA ALA A 71 -2.62 -12.74 -19.33
C ALA A 71 -3.75 -12.81 -20.39
N PRO A 72 -3.41 -13.12 -21.66
CA PRO A 72 -4.42 -13.40 -22.69
C PRO A 72 -5.33 -14.56 -22.26
N GLY A 73 -6.64 -14.34 -22.21
CA GLY A 73 -7.61 -15.36 -21.81
C GLY A 73 -7.72 -15.62 -20.31
N GLU A 74 -6.76 -15.15 -19.51
CA GLU A 74 -6.72 -15.33 -18.04
C GLU A 74 -6.42 -14.00 -17.32
N PRO A 75 -7.43 -13.12 -17.15
CA PRO A 75 -7.24 -11.81 -16.54
C PRO A 75 -6.69 -11.86 -15.11
N GLU A 76 -6.98 -12.93 -14.37
CA GLU A 76 -6.52 -13.15 -13.00
C GLU A 76 -5.04 -13.54 -12.92
N LEU A 77 -4.46 -14.08 -14.01
CA LEU A 77 -3.05 -14.43 -14.11
C LEU A 77 -2.24 -13.22 -14.54
N ALA A 78 -1.46 -12.63 -13.64
CA ALA A 78 -0.72 -11.40 -13.93
C ALA A 78 0.57 -11.68 -14.74
N VAL A 79 0.61 -11.23 -16.00
CA VAL A 79 1.85 -11.15 -16.82
C VAL A 79 2.72 -9.95 -16.42
N GLY A 80 2.15 -8.98 -15.72
CA GLY A 80 2.87 -7.81 -15.26
C GLY A 80 2.02 -6.92 -14.36
N ALA A 81 2.53 -5.73 -14.09
CA ALA A 81 1.83 -4.69 -13.38
C ALA A 81 2.33 -3.32 -13.82
N VAL A 82 1.48 -2.31 -13.64
CA VAL A 82 1.80 -0.92 -13.88
C VAL A 82 1.47 -0.10 -12.64
N SER A 83 2.31 0.88 -12.32
CA SER A 83 2.01 1.88 -11.31
C SER A 83 2.12 3.30 -11.85
N ASP A 84 1.32 4.21 -11.28
CA ASP A 84 1.57 5.63 -11.47
C ASP A 84 2.76 6.14 -10.64
N GLY A 85 3.14 7.39 -10.89
CA GLY A 85 4.25 8.06 -10.23
C GLY A 85 4.70 9.30 -11.02
N ALA A 86 5.80 9.92 -10.59
CA ALA A 86 6.51 10.90 -11.43
C ALA A 86 7.06 10.26 -12.72
N THR A 87 7.28 8.96 -12.69
CA THR A 87 7.58 8.13 -13.86
C THR A 87 6.77 6.85 -13.72
N THR A 88 6.03 6.47 -14.77
CA THR A 88 5.27 5.22 -14.80
C THR A 88 6.22 4.04 -14.62
N HIS A 89 5.94 3.18 -13.65
CA HIS A 89 6.74 1.98 -13.42
C HIS A 89 6.02 0.75 -13.97
N TRP A 90 6.78 -0.11 -14.63
CA TRP A 90 6.28 -1.33 -15.25
C TRP A 90 7.06 -2.51 -14.72
N THR A 91 6.36 -3.55 -14.28
CA THR A 91 6.93 -4.83 -13.89
C THR A 91 6.39 -5.89 -14.83
N VAL A 92 7.27 -6.73 -15.37
CA VAL A 92 6.90 -7.88 -16.22
C VAL A 92 7.30 -9.15 -15.50
N ASN A 93 6.35 -10.07 -15.34
CA ASN A 93 6.63 -11.43 -14.93
C ASN A 93 7.09 -12.20 -16.17
N ARG A 94 8.42 -12.28 -16.36
CA ARG A 94 9.03 -12.83 -17.58
C ARG A 94 8.67 -14.30 -17.82
N ASP A 95 8.56 -15.09 -16.76
CA ASP A 95 8.23 -16.52 -16.89
C ASP A 95 6.80 -16.71 -17.40
N VAL A 96 5.85 -15.97 -16.82
CA VAL A 96 4.46 -15.99 -17.27
C VAL A 96 4.38 -15.38 -18.68
N ALA A 97 4.96 -14.22 -18.93
CA ALA A 97 4.94 -13.59 -20.25
C ALA A 97 5.50 -14.53 -21.34
N ALA A 98 6.62 -15.23 -21.07
CA ALA A 98 7.21 -16.19 -21.98
C ALA A 98 6.28 -17.38 -22.27
N SER A 99 5.54 -17.88 -21.28
CA SER A 99 4.57 -18.98 -21.47
C SER A 99 3.41 -18.61 -22.41
N PHE A 100 3.12 -17.31 -22.57
CA PHE A 100 2.13 -16.77 -23.50
C PHE A 100 2.77 -16.16 -24.77
N GLY A 101 4.08 -16.30 -24.96
CA GLY A 101 4.81 -15.74 -26.11
C GLY A 101 4.79 -14.21 -26.17
N LEU A 102 4.66 -13.54 -25.03
CA LEU A 102 4.57 -12.08 -24.94
C LEU A 102 5.95 -11.44 -24.77
N SER A 103 6.21 -10.39 -25.55
CA SER A 103 7.33 -9.48 -25.31
C SER A 103 6.99 -8.44 -24.24
N ASP A 104 8.00 -7.77 -23.70
CA ASP A 104 7.82 -6.62 -22.80
C ASP A 104 6.95 -5.53 -23.44
N ALA A 105 7.04 -5.35 -24.77
CA ALA A 105 6.22 -4.40 -25.51
C ALA A 105 4.75 -4.81 -25.54
N ASP A 106 4.45 -6.11 -25.70
CA ASP A 106 3.08 -6.63 -25.67
C ASP A 106 2.45 -6.46 -24.29
N VAL A 107 3.21 -6.71 -23.23
CA VAL A 107 2.75 -6.52 -21.85
C VAL A 107 2.44 -5.04 -21.59
N ARG A 108 3.30 -4.12 -22.03
CA ARG A 108 3.06 -2.68 -21.92
C ARG A 108 1.84 -2.23 -22.71
N ALA A 109 1.69 -2.70 -23.95
CA ALA A 109 0.53 -2.39 -24.80
C ALA A 109 -0.78 -2.85 -24.13
N ARG A 110 -0.77 -4.03 -23.50
CA ARG A 110 -1.92 -4.55 -22.72
C ARG A 110 -2.22 -3.69 -21.49
N GLY A 111 -1.20 -3.25 -20.78
CA GLY A 111 -1.38 -2.43 -19.58
C GLY A 111 -1.71 -0.96 -19.85
N ALA A 112 -1.83 -0.51 -21.09
CA ALA A 112 -2.26 0.85 -21.42
C ALA A 112 -3.67 1.16 -20.86
N ARG A 113 -4.58 0.18 -20.87
CA ARG A 113 -5.92 0.32 -20.28
C ARG A 113 -5.86 0.43 -18.76
N GLU A 114 -4.99 -0.34 -18.13
CA GLU A 114 -4.77 -0.31 -16.69
C GLU A 114 -4.17 1.04 -16.25
N LEU A 115 -3.24 1.60 -17.04
CA LEU A 115 -2.72 2.93 -16.80
C LEU A 115 -3.79 4.02 -16.95
N ALA A 116 -4.65 3.93 -17.97
CA ALA A 116 -5.76 4.87 -18.13
C ALA A 116 -6.75 4.83 -16.95
N GLU A 117 -7.03 3.64 -16.41
CA GLU A 117 -7.86 3.51 -15.21
C GLU A 117 -7.18 4.08 -13.97
N ILE A 118 -5.87 3.90 -13.82
CA ILE A 118 -5.10 4.54 -12.74
C ILE A 118 -5.24 6.06 -12.82
N GLU A 119 -5.02 6.67 -13.99
CA GLU A 119 -5.12 8.13 -14.14
C GLU A 119 -6.55 8.63 -13.93
N ARG A 120 -7.58 7.88 -14.37
CA ARG A 120 -8.98 8.20 -14.09
C ARG A 120 -9.26 8.23 -12.58
N ARG A 121 -8.83 7.22 -11.82
CA ARG A 121 -9.00 7.17 -10.35
C ARG A 121 -8.21 8.26 -9.65
N ARG A 122 -6.98 8.52 -10.11
CA ARG A 122 -6.18 9.62 -9.57
C ARG A 122 -6.90 10.95 -9.72
N ALA A 123 -7.42 11.25 -10.91
CA ALA A 123 -8.17 12.48 -11.16
C ALA A 123 -9.42 12.56 -10.27
N LEU A 124 -10.12 11.44 -10.06
CA LEU A 124 -11.29 11.37 -9.19
C LEU A 124 -10.96 11.65 -7.72
N TRP A 125 -9.85 11.11 -7.21
CA TRP A 125 -9.52 11.17 -5.78
C TRP A 125 -8.71 12.40 -5.38
N LEU A 126 -7.85 12.88 -6.28
CA LEU A 126 -6.86 13.93 -6.00
C LEU A 126 -7.11 15.20 -6.83
N GLY A 127 -7.95 15.16 -7.88
CA GLY A 127 -8.19 16.30 -8.76
C GLY A 127 -6.89 16.87 -9.33
N GLU A 128 -6.71 18.18 -9.21
CA GLU A 128 -5.49 18.89 -9.66
C GLU A 128 -4.35 18.88 -8.63
N ARG A 129 -4.48 18.11 -7.55
CA ARG A 129 -3.46 18.07 -6.49
C ARG A 129 -2.10 17.62 -7.06
N PRO A 130 -1.04 18.42 -6.89
CA PRO A 130 0.30 18.05 -7.34
C PRO A 130 0.80 16.75 -6.69
N ARG A 131 1.54 15.95 -7.49
CA ARG A 131 2.25 14.76 -7.00
C ARG A 131 3.35 15.16 -6.01
N VAL A 132 3.49 14.40 -4.93
CA VAL A 132 4.61 14.48 -4.00
C VAL A 132 5.70 13.53 -4.50
N GLY A 133 6.79 14.09 -5.02
CA GLY A 133 7.95 13.29 -5.46
C GLY A 133 8.66 12.58 -4.30
N PHE A 134 9.25 11.42 -4.59
CA PHE A 134 9.98 10.58 -3.63
C PHE A 134 11.50 10.82 -3.62
N ALA A 135 12.02 11.51 -4.63
CA ALA A 135 13.44 11.75 -4.82
C ALA A 135 14.13 12.30 -3.57
N GLY A 136 15.15 11.57 -3.09
CA GLY A 136 15.97 11.95 -1.92
C GLY A 136 15.30 11.78 -0.56
N LYS A 137 14.05 11.31 -0.51
CA LYS A 137 13.26 11.20 0.74
C LYS A 137 13.27 9.80 1.32
N THR A 138 12.93 9.72 2.61
CA THR A 138 12.48 8.47 3.23
C THR A 138 11.00 8.29 2.91
N VAL A 139 10.65 7.18 2.28
CA VAL A 139 9.29 6.81 1.91
C VAL A 139 8.83 5.66 2.82
N VAL A 140 7.75 5.88 3.56
CA VAL A 140 7.10 4.82 4.33
C VAL A 140 5.91 4.32 3.51
N VAL A 141 5.99 3.06 3.05
CA VAL A 141 4.95 2.38 2.27
C VAL A 141 4.07 1.56 3.19
N VAL A 142 2.77 1.83 3.13
CA VAL A 142 1.75 1.26 4.03
C VAL A 142 0.56 0.71 3.26
N ASP A 143 -0.08 -0.29 3.85
CA ASP A 143 -1.34 -0.91 3.41
C ASP A 143 -2.06 -1.45 4.67
N ASP A 144 -3.31 -1.87 4.55
CA ASP A 144 -4.05 -2.53 5.65
C ASP A 144 -3.53 -3.94 5.95
N GLY A 145 -2.97 -4.59 4.95
CA GLY A 145 -2.24 -5.82 5.10
C GLY A 145 -1.89 -6.40 3.75
N VAL A 146 -1.15 -7.49 3.79
CA VAL A 146 -0.70 -8.14 2.57
C VAL A 146 -0.95 -9.63 2.67
N ALA A 147 -1.69 -10.17 1.70
CA ALA A 147 -1.83 -11.62 1.52
C ALA A 147 -0.73 -12.21 0.64
N THR A 148 -0.60 -11.74 -0.62
CA THR A 148 0.32 -12.33 -1.62
C THR A 148 1.49 -11.42 -2.02
N GLY A 149 1.52 -10.16 -1.58
CA GLY A 149 2.62 -9.23 -1.82
C GLY A 149 2.74 -8.66 -3.23
N ALA A 150 2.10 -9.24 -4.24
CA ALA A 150 2.31 -8.85 -5.65
C ALA A 150 2.19 -7.33 -5.91
N THR A 151 1.11 -6.71 -5.46
CA THR A 151 0.92 -5.26 -5.63
C THR A 151 1.89 -4.44 -4.78
N MET A 152 2.17 -4.89 -3.56
CA MET A 152 3.09 -4.19 -2.66
C MET A 152 4.52 -4.19 -3.21
N ARG A 153 4.96 -5.30 -3.80
CA ARG A 153 6.26 -5.43 -4.49
C ARG A 153 6.42 -4.34 -5.55
N VAL A 154 5.41 -4.16 -6.40
CA VAL A 154 5.42 -3.17 -7.48
C VAL A 154 5.47 -1.75 -6.90
N ALA A 155 4.70 -1.48 -5.84
CA ALA A 155 4.72 -0.17 -5.19
C ALA A 155 6.10 0.18 -4.58
N LEU A 156 6.76 -0.79 -3.93
CA LEU A 156 8.11 -0.62 -3.40
C LEU A 156 9.13 -0.36 -4.51
N GLN A 157 9.04 -1.11 -5.62
CA GLN A 157 9.90 -0.90 -6.80
C GLN A 157 9.67 0.47 -7.45
N ALA A 158 8.41 0.90 -7.56
CA ALA A 158 8.05 2.22 -8.08
C ALA A 158 8.59 3.35 -7.18
N ALA A 159 8.49 3.20 -5.85
CA ALA A 159 9.07 4.15 -4.92
C ALA A 159 10.60 4.26 -5.08
N ARG A 160 11.29 3.12 -5.25
CA ARG A 160 12.74 3.10 -5.51
C ARG A 160 13.08 3.77 -6.84
N ALA A 161 12.37 3.44 -7.91
CA ALA A 161 12.56 4.05 -9.22
C ALA A 161 12.27 5.57 -9.22
N GLY A 162 11.35 6.03 -8.36
CA GLY A 162 11.08 7.44 -8.10
C GLY A 162 12.16 8.18 -7.29
N GLY A 163 13.29 7.51 -7.00
CA GLY A 163 14.45 8.10 -6.33
C GLY A 163 14.36 8.13 -4.81
N ALA A 164 13.50 7.32 -4.18
CA ALA A 164 13.46 7.20 -2.73
C ALA A 164 14.85 6.83 -2.18
N LYS A 165 15.35 7.64 -1.23
CA LYS A 165 16.63 7.41 -0.56
C LYS A 165 16.54 6.22 0.39
N ARG A 166 15.42 6.11 1.11
CA ARG A 166 15.11 5.02 2.02
C ARG A 166 13.66 4.61 1.87
N ILE A 167 13.38 3.32 1.92
CA ILE A 167 12.04 2.73 1.82
C ILE A 167 11.79 1.90 3.07
N VAL A 168 10.72 2.22 3.79
CA VAL A 168 10.24 1.45 4.95
C VAL A 168 8.90 0.84 4.57
N LEU A 169 8.79 -0.49 4.59
CA LEU A 169 7.52 -1.18 4.50
C LEU A 169 6.90 -1.28 5.89
N ALA A 170 5.70 -0.75 6.10
CA ALA A 170 5.02 -0.79 7.38
C ALA A 170 3.60 -1.37 7.22
N LEU A 171 3.37 -2.54 7.82
CA LEU A 171 2.13 -3.32 7.67
C LEU A 171 1.53 -3.71 9.02
N PRO A 172 0.20 -3.63 9.19
CA PRO A 172 -0.46 -4.22 10.35
C PRO A 172 -0.33 -5.75 10.36
N VAL A 173 -0.58 -6.41 9.23
CA VAL A 173 -0.57 -7.88 9.14
C VAL A 173 -0.11 -8.41 7.78
N ALA A 174 0.69 -9.47 7.77
CA ALA A 174 1.05 -10.23 6.57
C ALA A 174 1.60 -11.64 6.91
N PRO A 175 1.50 -12.65 6.03
CA PRO A 175 2.20 -13.91 6.22
C PRO A 175 3.72 -13.71 6.30
N ALA A 176 4.38 -14.49 7.15
CA ALA A 176 5.83 -14.42 7.32
C ALA A 176 6.61 -14.68 6.02
N ASP A 177 6.14 -15.61 5.17
CA ASP A 177 6.81 -15.92 3.90
C ASP A 177 6.69 -14.75 2.91
N THR A 178 5.52 -14.10 2.86
CA THR A 178 5.31 -12.89 2.05
C THR A 178 6.11 -11.69 2.58
N LEU A 179 6.27 -11.55 3.89
CA LEU A 179 7.15 -10.53 4.48
C LEU A 179 8.60 -10.74 4.08
N ALA A 180 9.08 -11.99 4.12
CA ALA A 180 10.43 -12.32 3.68
C ALA A 180 10.65 -11.94 2.22
N GLU A 181 9.71 -12.28 1.33
CA GLU A 181 9.75 -11.90 -0.08
C GLU A 181 9.71 -10.37 -0.30
N LEU A 182 8.95 -9.62 0.49
CA LEU A 182 8.84 -8.17 0.33
C LEU A 182 10.03 -7.42 0.91
N SER A 183 10.66 -7.98 1.95
CA SER A 183 11.78 -7.35 2.67
C SER A 183 12.97 -7.05 1.78
N VAL A 184 13.18 -7.82 0.70
CA VAL A 184 14.27 -7.59 -0.27
C VAL A 184 14.07 -6.31 -1.10
N HIS A 185 12.87 -5.72 -1.08
CA HIS A 185 12.52 -4.50 -1.82
C HIS A 185 12.43 -3.25 -0.92
N ALA A 186 12.65 -3.39 0.38
CA ALA A 186 12.63 -2.30 1.35
C ALA A 186 13.94 -2.27 2.15
N ASP A 187 14.34 -1.10 2.65
CA ASP A 187 15.51 -0.98 3.54
C ASP A 187 15.17 -1.41 4.97
N GLU A 188 13.88 -1.36 5.33
CA GLU A 188 13.35 -1.78 6.62
C GLU A 188 11.92 -2.29 6.44
N THR A 189 11.57 -3.34 7.18
CA THR A 189 10.21 -3.90 7.21
C THR A 189 9.71 -3.95 8.64
N ILE A 190 8.57 -3.32 8.89
CA ILE A 190 7.87 -3.28 10.17
C ILE A 190 6.52 -3.97 9.94
N CYS A 191 6.29 -5.08 10.64
CA CYS A 191 4.99 -5.74 10.63
C CYS A 191 4.52 -6.01 12.06
N LEU A 192 3.30 -5.60 12.40
CA LEU A 192 2.78 -5.77 13.76
C LEU A 192 2.42 -7.23 14.06
N ALA A 193 1.92 -7.96 13.07
CA ALA A 193 1.55 -9.37 13.22
C ALA A 193 1.89 -10.20 11.97
N ALA A 194 2.54 -11.36 12.19
CA ALA A 194 2.85 -12.34 11.15
C ALA A 194 2.25 -13.72 11.49
N PRO A 195 0.91 -13.87 11.44
CA PRO A 195 0.22 -15.05 11.94
C PRO A 195 0.48 -16.29 11.08
N ARG A 196 0.44 -17.45 11.72
CA ARG A 196 0.42 -18.78 11.09
C ARG A 196 -0.66 -19.64 11.79
N PRO A 197 -1.68 -20.15 11.07
CA PRO A 197 -1.97 -19.91 9.66
C PRO A 197 -2.42 -18.47 9.39
N PHE A 198 -2.16 -17.97 8.17
CA PHE A 198 -2.75 -16.72 7.67
C PHE A 198 -3.94 -17.07 6.77
N HIS A 199 -5.09 -16.42 7.00
CA HIS A 199 -6.30 -16.65 6.21
C HIS A 199 -6.59 -15.49 5.25
N ALA A 200 -6.86 -14.30 5.79
CA ALA A 200 -7.14 -13.10 5.03
C ALA A 200 -6.85 -11.87 5.87
N VAL A 201 -6.52 -10.74 5.24
CA VAL A 201 -6.25 -9.47 5.93
C VAL A 201 -7.43 -9.07 6.82
N GLY A 202 -8.65 -9.08 6.27
CA GLY A 202 -9.86 -8.67 6.98
C GLY A 202 -10.19 -9.50 8.23
N ALA A 203 -9.66 -10.72 8.35
CA ALA A 203 -9.85 -11.56 9.55
C ALA A 203 -9.14 -11.02 10.80
N HIS A 204 -8.20 -10.07 10.62
CA HIS A 204 -7.46 -9.43 11.71
C HIS A 204 -8.06 -8.09 12.14
N TYR A 205 -9.21 -7.72 11.59
CA TYR A 205 -9.90 -6.47 11.88
C TYR A 205 -11.29 -6.74 12.45
N GLY A 206 -11.63 -6.09 13.58
CA GLY A 206 -13.00 -6.14 14.11
C GLY A 206 -14.03 -5.53 13.15
N ALA A 207 -13.62 -4.57 12.32
CA ALA A 207 -14.39 -4.02 11.22
C ALA A 207 -13.47 -3.73 10.02
N PHE A 208 -13.85 -4.22 8.84
CA PHE A 208 -13.11 -4.06 7.59
C PHE A 208 -14.04 -3.55 6.47
N PRO A 209 -14.60 -2.33 6.61
CA PRO A 209 -15.52 -1.80 5.63
C PRO A 209 -14.80 -1.46 4.33
N GLN A 210 -15.48 -1.65 3.21
CA GLN A 210 -15.01 -1.11 1.93
C GLN A 210 -15.13 0.41 1.92
N LEU A 211 -14.12 1.07 1.37
CA LEU A 211 -14.15 2.51 1.11
C LEU A 211 -14.70 2.76 -0.29
N SER A 212 -15.61 3.73 -0.41
CA SER A 212 -16.01 4.25 -1.71
C SER A 212 -14.99 5.25 -2.23
N ASP A 213 -15.01 5.53 -3.53
CA ASP A 213 -14.20 6.59 -4.15
C ASP A 213 -14.39 7.95 -3.42
N ALA A 214 -15.61 8.22 -2.94
CA ALA A 214 -15.92 9.43 -2.19
C ALA A 214 -15.27 9.45 -0.81
N ASP A 215 -15.18 8.30 -0.13
CA ASP A 215 -14.47 8.18 1.15
C ASP A 215 -12.98 8.42 0.97
N VAL A 216 -12.38 7.81 -0.07
CA VAL A 216 -10.96 7.98 -0.41
C VAL A 216 -10.65 9.46 -0.69
N ALA A 217 -11.42 10.10 -1.57
CA ALA A 217 -11.26 11.52 -1.88
C ALA A 217 -11.37 12.41 -0.61
N LYS A 218 -12.35 12.13 0.26
CA LYS A 218 -12.54 12.85 1.52
C LYS A 218 -11.36 12.70 2.48
N ILE A 219 -10.77 11.50 2.57
CA ILE A 219 -9.59 11.26 3.42
C ILE A 219 -8.40 12.05 2.88
N LEU A 220 -8.14 11.99 1.58
CA LEU A 220 -7.00 12.63 0.92
C LEU A 220 -7.06 14.15 0.98
N ALA A 221 -8.26 14.73 0.89
CA ALA A 221 -8.49 16.17 1.04
C ALA A 221 -8.03 16.71 2.42
N GLY A 222 -8.02 15.85 3.45
CA GLY A 222 -7.50 16.20 4.78
C GLY A 222 -5.98 16.26 4.89
N PHE A 223 -5.24 15.92 3.83
CA PHE A 223 -3.77 15.94 3.80
C PHE A 223 -3.27 16.69 2.57
N PRO A 224 -3.43 18.02 2.49
CA PRO A 224 -2.95 18.79 1.33
C PRO A 224 -1.43 18.64 1.16
N PRO A 225 -0.91 18.77 -0.07
CA PRO A 225 0.53 18.73 -0.29
C PRO A 225 1.21 19.89 0.46
N PRO A 226 2.46 19.71 0.91
CA PRO A 226 3.20 20.78 1.56
C PRO A 226 3.30 21.98 0.61
N ARG A 227 3.03 23.18 1.14
CA ARG A 227 3.26 24.42 0.41
C ARG A 227 4.76 24.53 0.14
N ARG A 228 5.13 24.71 -1.12
CA ARG A 228 6.53 24.92 -1.53
C ARG A 228 7.08 26.22 -0.95
#